data_AF-A0A7Y2PI50-F1
#
_entry.id   AF-A0A7Y2PI50-F1
#
_cell.length_a   1.000
_cell.length_b   1.000
_cell.length_c   1.000
_cell.angle_alpha   90.00
_cell.angle_beta   90.00
_cell.angle_gamma   90.00
#
_symmetry.space_group_name_H-M   'P 1'
#
loop_
_entity.id
_entity.type
_entity.pdbx_description
1 polymer ?
#
loop_
_entity_poly.entity_id
_entity_poly.type
_entity_poly.pdbx_seq_one_letter_code
_entity_poly.pdbx_strand_id
1 'polypeptide(L)' 'ARVQQDPPAADAYYNQSLLLFGQGWDQQRYRFDKDGRLSPAWANTCKN' A
#
# COMPACT_ATOMS: atom_id res chain seq x y z
N ALA A 1 2.15 -9.51 -12.26
CA ALA A 1 3.29 -9.72 -11.34
C ALA A 1 3.10 -11.03 -10.55
N ARG A 2 4.17 -11.74 -10.13
CA ARG A 2 4.09 -13.03 -9.39
C ARG A 2 3.04 -13.03 -8.28
N VAL A 3 3.04 -11.95 -7.49
CA VAL A 3 2.10 -11.70 -6.38
C VAL A 3 0.62 -11.82 -6.76
N GLN A 4 0.26 -11.46 -8.00
CA GLN A 4 -1.11 -11.57 -8.51
C GLN A 4 -1.44 -12.99 -8.99
N GLN A 5 -0.43 -13.76 -9.38
CA GLN A 5 -0.58 -15.13 -9.89
C GLN A 5 -0.54 -16.16 -8.75
N ASP A 6 0.18 -15.85 -7.67
CA ASP A 6 0.41 -16.71 -6.50
C ASP A 6 0.34 -15.85 -5.23
N PRO A 7 -0.88 -15.50 -4.77
CA PRO A 7 -1.07 -14.71 -3.57
C PRO A 7 -0.70 -15.51 -2.31
N PRO A 8 -0.25 -14.85 -1.23
CA PRO A 8 -0.04 -15.51 0.05
C PRO A 8 -1.32 -16.18 0.57
N ALA A 9 -1.15 -17.25 1.36
CA ALA A 9 -2.26 -17.88 2.06
C ALA A 9 -3.03 -16.88 2.95
N ALA A 10 -4.31 -17.14 3.18
CA ALA A 10 -5.21 -16.26 3.92
C ALA A 10 -4.81 -16.08 5.41
N ASP A 11 -4.09 -17.04 5.97
CA ASP A 11 -3.56 -17.05 7.34
C ASP A 11 -2.11 -16.56 7.44
N ALA A 12 -1.46 -16.25 6.31
CA ALA A 12 -0.07 -15.79 6.27
C ALA A 12 0.05 -14.29 6.60
N TYR A 13 -0.25 -13.94 7.86
CA TYR A 13 -0.30 -12.55 8.37
C TYR A 13 0.90 -11.70 7.98
N TYR A 14 2.12 -12.22 8.18
CA TYR A 14 3.35 -11.46 7.89
C TYR A 14 3.49 -11.17 6.39
N ASN A 15 3.23 -12.16 5.55
CA ASN A 15 3.31 -12.02 4.10
C ASN A 15 2.24 -11.05 3.57
N GLN A 16 1.02 -11.10 4.13
CA GLN A 16 -0.03 -10.15 3.80
C GLN A 16 0.34 -8.73 4.22
N SER A 17 0.94 -8.55 5.39
CA SER A 17 1.40 -7.24 5.86
C SER A 17 2.42 -6.64 4.90
N LEU A 18 3.44 -7.43 4.51
CA LEU A 18 4.45 -7.00 3.53
C LEU A 18 3.81 -6.67 2.17
N LEU A 19 2.86 -7.50 1.74
CA LEU A 19 2.14 -7.29 0.49
C LEU A 19 1.37 -5.96 0.49
N LEU A 20 0.63 -5.67 1.56
CA LEU A 20 -0.14 -4.43 1.70
C LEU A 20 0.75 -3.19 1.60
N PHE A 21 1.91 -3.19 2.28
CA PHE A 21 2.83 -2.06 2.22
C PHE A 21 3.48 -1.91 0.84
N GLY A 22 4.03 -3.00 0.29
CA GLY A 22 4.72 -2.97 -1.00
C GLY A 22 3.79 -2.66 -2.17
N GLN A 23 2.66 -3.37 -2.25
CA GLN A 23 1.68 -3.17 -3.30
C GLN A 23 0.94 -1.83 -3.13
N GLY A 24 0.65 -1.41 -1.90
CA GLY A 24 0.07 -0.10 -1.65
C GLY A 24 0.98 1.05 -2.08
N TRP A 25 2.29 0.90 -1.93
CA TRP A 25 3.27 1.84 -2.46
C TRP A 25 3.30 1.83 -4.00
N ASP A 26 3.40 0.65 -4.62
CA ASP A 26 3.41 0.52 -6.08
C ASP A 26 2.15 1.14 -6.72
N GLN A 27 0.98 0.88 -6.13
CA GLN A 27 -0.32 1.40 -6.58
C GLN A 27 -0.61 2.86 -6.17
N GLN A 28 0.39 3.61 -5.71
CA GLN A 28 0.25 5.01 -5.29
C GLN A 28 -0.82 5.28 -4.22
N ARG A 29 -1.12 4.30 -3.34
CA ARG A 29 -2.13 4.47 -2.27
C ARG A 29 -1.67 5.39 -1.16
N TYR A 30 -0.35 5.51 -0.97
CA TYR A 30 0.28 6.44 -0.04
C TYR A 30 1.70 6.81 -0.49
N ARG A 31 2.20 7.96 -0.04
CA ARG A 31 3.60 8.40 -0.20
C ARG A 31 4.11 9.02 1.09
N PHE A 32 5.42 9.17 1.19
CA PHE A 32 6.04 10.00 2.23
C PHE A 32 6.59 11.28 1.59
N ASP A 33 6.39 12.42 2.24
CA ASP A 33 6.99 13.68 1.82
C ASP A 33 8.48 13.77 2.23
N LYS A 34 9.14 14.87 1.83
CA LYS A 34 10.55 15.11 2.14
C LYS A 34 10.87 15.18 3.64
N ASP A 35 9.85 15.42 4.48
CA ASP A 35 9.97 15.51 5.93
C ASP A 35 9.55 14.19 6.62
N GLY A 36 9.25 13.15 5.82
CA GLY A 36 8.81 11.84 6.31
C GLY A 36 7.34 11.75 6.70
N ARG A 37 6.51 12.76 6.37
CA ARG A 37 5.07 12.71 6.69
C ARG A 37 4.32 11.82 5.72
N LEU A 38 3.34 11.07 6.24
CA LEU A 38 2.46 10.25 5.46
C LEU A 38 1.48 11.11 4.64
N SER A 39 1.44 10.88 3.33
CA SER A 39 0.48 11.46 2.39
C SER A 39 -0.36 10.34 1.76
N PRO A 40 -1.54 10.01 2.32
CA PRO A 40 -2.44 9.03 1.72
C PRO A 40 -3.13 9.62 0.49
N ALA A 41 -3.45 8.78 -0.51
CA ALA A 41 -4.04 9.22 -1.77
C ALA A 41 -5.40 9.92 -1.59
N TRP A 42 -6.16 9.56 -0.55
CA TRP A 42 -7.45 10.14 -0.22
C TRP A 42 -7.35 11.49 0.52
N ALA A 43 -6.15 11.94 0.93
CA ALA A 43 -6.01 13.23 1.64
C ALA A 43 -6.53 14.42 0.83
N ASN A 44 -6.54 14.32 -0.50
CA ASN A 44 -6.94 15.39 -1.42
C ASN A 44 -8.30 15.13 -2.10
N THR A 45 -8.98 14.03 -1.79
CA THR A 45 -10.23 13.65 -2.47
C THR A 45 -11.45 14.41 -1.94
N CYS A 46 -11.36 15.04 -0.77
CA CYS A 46 -12.39 15.94 -0.27
C CYS A 46 -12.03 17.40 -0.62
N LYS A 47 -12.53 17.89 -1.75
CA LYS A 47 -12.65 19.33 -2.03
C LYS A 47 -14.15 19.62 -2.16
N ASN A 48 -14.66 20.45 -1.26
CA ASN A 48 -16.04 20.94 -1.28
C ASN A 48 -16.24 21.93 -2.43
#